data_AF-A0A9X1NPU7-F1
#
_entry.id   AF-A0A9X1NPU7-F1
#
_cell.length_a   1.000
_cell.length_b   1.000
_cell.length_c   1.000
_cell.angle_alpha   90.00
_cell.angle_beta   90.00
_cell.angle_gamma   90.00
#
_symmetry.space_group_name_H-M   'P 1'
#
loop_
_entity.id
_entity.type
_entity.pdbx_description
1 polymer ?
#
loop_
_entity_poly.entity_id
_entity_poly.type
_entity_poly.pdbx_seq_one_letter_code
_entity_poly.pdbx_strand_id
1 'polypeptide(L)'
;MPKRERSQTPQQKKALSLARDGRNVYGESNRSRRAVRLRKRLVNRANRRAGAVLLAPARDPEQAEVVEIRLVTRRSKTWRKVPDVSLAEFLARRKTGTRWDLRQR
;
A
#
# COMPACT_ATOMS: atom_id res chain seq x y z
N MET A 1 -34.24 -2.59 -1.91
CA MET A 1 -33.84 -2.47 -0.49
C MET A 1 -32.74 -3.50 -0.19
N PRO A 2 -31.53 -3.10 0.24
CA PRO A 2 -30.50 -4.09 0.55
C PRO A 2 -30.93 -4.91 1.79
N LYS A 3 -30.88 -6.24 1.66
CA LYS A 3 -31.35 -7.22 2.67
C LYS A 3 -30.61 -7.04 4.00
N ARG A 4 -31.36 -7.00 5.12
CA ARG A 4 -30.83 -6.99 6.49
C ARG A 4 -29.87 -8.16 6.68
N GLU A 5 -28.64 -7.86 7.07
CA GLU A 5 -27.58 -8.85 7.27
C GLU A 5 -28.02 -9.93 8.29
N ARG A 6 -27.75 -11.18 7.95
CA ARG A 6 -27.91 -12.35 8.83
C ARG A 6 -27.30 -12.01 10.20
N SER A 7 -28.09 -12.15 11.27
CA SER A 7 -27.65 -11.79 12.62
C SER A 7 -26.33 -12.49 12.94
N GLN A 8 -25.25 -11.72 13.01
CA GLN A 8 -23.93 -12.26 13.31
C GLN A 8 -23.91 -12.74 14.76
N THR A 9 -23.42 -13.95 14.98
CA THR A 9 -23.23 -14.45 16.35
C THR A 9 -22.20 -13.61 17.08
N PRO A 10 -22.21 -13.56 18.42
CA PRO A 10 -21.18 -12.89 19.19
C PRO A 10 -19.75 -13.32 18.81
N GLN A 11 -19.56 -14.60 18.49
CA GLN A 11 -18.28 -15.15 18.02
C GLN A 11 -17.87 -14.59 16.66
N GLN A 12 -18.81 -14.46 15.72
CA GLN A 12 -18.56 -13.85 14.41
C GLN A 12 -18.23 -12.36 14.55
N LYS A 13 -18.94 -11.62 15.42
CA LYS A 13 -18.63 -10.22 15.73
C LYS A 13 -17.23 -10.09 16.33
N LYS A 14 -16.84 -11.00 17.24
CA LYS A 14 -15.51 -11.02 17.84
C LYS A 14 -14.42 -11.31 16.81
N ALA A 15 -14.64 -12.28 15.92
CA ALA A 15 -13.70 -12.60 14.84
C ALA A 15 -13.49 -11.40 13.90
N LEU A 16 -14.57 -10.72 13.50
CA LEU A 16 -14.49 -9.52 12.67
C LEU A 16 -13.79 -8.36 13.38
N SER A 17 -14.05 -8.17 14.67
CA SER A 17 -13.36 -7.16 15.48
C SER A 17 -11.85 -7.41 15.50
N LEU A 18 -11.41 -8.66 15.73
CA LEU A 18 -9.99 -9.02 15.77
C LEU A 18 -9.30 -8.94 14.40
N ALA A 19 -10.03 -9.15 13.31
CA ALA A 19 -9.52 -9.02 11.95
C ALA A 19 -9.37 -7.55 11.51
N ARG A 20 -10.26 -6.66 12.01
CA ARG A 20 -10.29 -5.24 11.65
C ARG A 20 -9.37 -4.37 12.52
N ASP A 21 -9.12 -4.76 13.77
CA ASP A 21 -8.14 -4.06 14.63
C ASP A 21 -6.72 -4.37 14.16
N GLY A 22 -5.99 -3.36 13.69
CA GLY A 22 -4.61 -3.47 13.18
C GLY A 22 -3.57 -3.01 14.20
N ARG A 23 -2.47 -3.75 14.34
CA ARG A 23 -1.36 -3.46 15.25
C ARG A 23 -0.05 -3.27 14.49
N ASN A 24 0.63 -2.17 14.77
CA ASN A 24 1.97 -1.92 14.27
C ASN A 24 2.97 -2.84 15.00
N VAL A 25 3.66 -3.69 14.24
CA VAL A 25 4.63 -4.66 14.75
C VAL A 25 6.09 -4.32 14.40
N TYR A 26 6.31 -3.25 13.63
CA TYR A 26 7.62 -2.93 13.04
C TYR A 26 8.48 -2.01 13.93
N GLY A 27 8.06 -1.74 15.18
CA GLY A 27 8.81 -0.88 16.09
C GLY A 27 9.03 0.54 15.56
N GLU A 28 8.12 1.03 14.71
CA GLU A 28 8.31 2.30 14.02
C GLU A 28 8.33 3.48 14.99
N SER A 29 9.27 4.41 14.78
CA SER A 29 9.29 5.67 15.54
C SER A 29 8.11 6.57 15.17
N ASN A 30 7.80 7.55 16.03
CA ASN A 30 6.79 8.58 15.81
C ASN A 30 6.96 9.36 14.48
N ARG A 31 8.15 9.31 13.87
CA ARG A 31 8.44 9.93 12.56
C ARG A 31 7.84 9.15 11.37
N SER A 32 7.42 7.89 11.55
CA SER A 32 6.86 7.06 10.47
C SER A 32 5.52 7.59 9.92
N ARG A 33 4.80 8.43 10.69
CA ARG A 33 3.60 9.14 10.25
C ARG A 33 3.79 9.93 8.94
N ARG A 34 5.03 10.36 8.64
CA ARG A 34 5.37 11.11 7.41
C ARG A 34 5.64 10.21 6.20
N ALA A 35 5.88 8.92 6.40
CA ALA A 35 6.29 7.99 5.35
C ALA A 35 5.24 7.83 4.25
N VAL A 36 3.95 7.80 4.60
CA VAL A 36 2.86 7.73 3.62
C VAL A 36 2.88 8.92 2.66
N ARG A 37 2.96 10.14 3.21
CA ARG A 37 3.02 11.37 2.41
C ARG A 37 4.27 11.39 1.52
N LEU A 38 5.41 10.99 2.08
CA LEU A 38 6.66 10.90 1.35
C LEU A 38 6.57 9.92 0.18
N ARG A 39 6.12 8.68 0.42
CA ARG A 39 6.00 7.65 -0.63
C ARG A 39 5.05 8.07 -1.75
N LYS A 40 3.90 8.66 -1.43
CA LYS A 40 2.99 9.26 -2.44
C LYS A 40 3.70 10.31 -3.29
N ARG A 41 4.42 11.26 -2.65
CA ARG A 41 5.17 12.31 -3.35
C ARG A 41 6.23 11.71 -4.28
N LEU A 42 6.97 10.71 -3.83
CA LEU A 42 8.03 10.08 -4.61
C LEU A 42 7.49 9.36 -5.85
N VAL A 43 6.39 8.63 -5.72
CA VAL A 43 5.75 7.93 -6.84
C VAL A 43 5.23 8.92 -7.88
N ASN A 44 4.55 9.98 -7.45
CA ASN A 44 4.07 11.02 -8.35
C ASN A 44 5.23 11.74 -9.06
N ARG A 45 6.31 12.06 -8.33
CA ARG A 45 7.51 12.67 -8.93
C ARG A 45 8.13 11.75 -9.99
N ALA A 46 8.26 10.45 -9.70
CA ALA A 46 8.82 9.48 -10.64
C ALA A 46 7.97 9.37 -11.91
N ASN A 47 6.65 9.29 -11.77
CA ASN A 47 5.73 9.22 -12.91
C ASN A 47 5.76 10.48 -13.78
N ARG A 48 5.78 11.67 -13.16
CA ARG A 48 5.91 12.93 -13.90
C ARG A 48 7.24 13.03 -14.63
N ARG A 49 8.35 12.68 -13.98
CA ARG A 49 9.67 12.73 -14.61
C ARG A 49 9.76 11.78 -15.81
N ALA A 50 9.27 10.54 -15.64
CA ALA A 50 9.25 9.58 -16.73
C ALA A 50 8.35 10.05 -17.90
N GLY A 51 7.19 10.64 -17.61
CA GLY A 51 6.33 11.24 -18.63
C GLY A 51 7.01 12.38 -19.38
N ALA A 52 7.66 13.32 -18.67
CA ALA A 52 8.37 14.43 -19.29
C ALA A 52 9.53 13.97 -20.20
N VAL A 53 10.28 12.93 -19.79
CA VAL A 53 11.34 12.34 -20.62
C VAL A 53 10.77 11.67 -21.86
N LEU A 54 9.66 10.94 -21.72
CA LEU A 54 9.00 10.28 -22.86
C LEU A 54 8.36 11.24 -23.83
N LEU A 55 7.86 12.39 -23.36
CA LEU A 55 7.25 13.43 -24.18
C LEU A 55 8.27 14.34 -24.88
N ALA A 56 9.54 14.34 -24.46
CA ALA A 56 10.56 15.21 -25.02
C ALA A 56 10.71 15.13 -26.56
N PRO A 57 10.70 13.94 -27.20
CA PRO A 57 10.79 13.83 -28.65
C PRO A 57 9.48 14.14 -29.40
N ALA A 58 8.32 14.25 -28.74
CA ALA A 58 7.05 14.58 -29.41
C ALA A 58 6.96 16.02 -29.96
N ARG A 59 8.04 16.81 -29.81
CA ARG A 59 8.19 18.09 -30.51
C ARG A 59 8.38 17.90 -32.02
N ASP A 60 8.88 16.73 -32.41
CA ASP A 60 8.97 16.30 -33.80
C ASP A 60 7.66 15.57 -34.18
N PRO A 61 6.89 16.08 -35.16
CA PRO A 61 5.65 15.44 -35.63
C PRO A 61 5.84 13.99 -36.07
N GLU A 62 7.01 13.64 -36.63
CA GLU A 62 7.31 12.28 -37.08
C GLU A 62 7.46 11.30 -35.91
N GLN A 63 7.79 11.81 -34.71
CA GLN A 63 7.96 11.01 -33.49
C GLN A 63 6.68 10.97 -32.64
N ALA A 64 5.67 11.78 -32.95
CA ALA A 64 4.49 11.97 -32.11
C ALA A 64 3.73 10.64 -31.88
N GLU A 65 3.49 9.87 -32.94
CA GLU A 65 2.79 8.58 -32.88
C GLU A 65 3.57 7.55 -32.04
N VAL A 66 4.89 7.47 -32.23
CA VAL A 66 5.77 6.58 -31.47
C VAL A 66 5.76 6.94 -29.98
N VAL A 67 5.76 8.23 -29.66
CA VAL A 67 5.68 8.72 -28.27
C VAL A 67 4.34 8.39 -27.64
N GLU A 68 3.23 8.57 -28.37
CA GLU A 68 1.89 8.24 -27.88
C GLU A 68 1.79 6.76 -27.53
N ILE A 69 2.21 5.86 -28.42
CA ILE A 69 2.23 4.41 -28.17
C ILE A 69 3.07 4.09 -26.93
N ARG A 70 4.25 4.67 -26.79
CA ARG A 70 5.13 4.45 -25.62
C ARG A 70 4.50 4.97 -24.32
N LEU A 71 3.77 6.08 -24.38
CA LEU A 71 3.13 6.66 -23.21
C LEU A 71 1.95 5.80 -22.73
N VAL A 72 1.12 5.32 -23.65
CA VAL A 72 -0.05 4.49 -23.36
C VAL A 72 0.35 3.10 -22.85
N THR A 73 1.35 2.48 -23.48
CA THR A 73 1.84 1.14 -23.11
C THR A 73 2.67 1.14 -21.83
N ARG A 74 3.20 2.30 -21.40
CA ARG A 74 4.01 2.39 -20.20
C ARG A 74 3.18 2.12 -18.94
N ARG A 75 3.62 1.13 -18.18
CA ARG A 75 3.14 0.92 -16.81
C ARG A 75 3.64 2.03 -15.88
N SER A 76 2.69 2.73 -15.24
CA SER A 76 3.01 3.72 -14.22
C SER A 76 3.57 3.05 -12.96
N LYS A 77 4.48 3.76 -12.26
CA LYS A 77 4.93 3.32 -10.94
C LYS A 77 3.75 3.45 -9.98
N THR A 78 3.43 2.37 -9.29
CA THR A 78 2.35 2.36 -8.29
C THR A 78 2.93 2.19 -6.89
N TRP A 79 2.20 2.73 -5.91
CA TRP A 79 2.47 2.48 -4.51
C TRP A 79 1.14 2.25 -3.80
N ARG A 80 1.10 1.22 -2.97
CA ARG A 80 -0.06 0.89 -2.15
C ARG A 80 0.36 0.85 -0.70
N LYS A 81 -0.43 1.47 0.17
CA LYS A 81 -0.27 1.30 1.61
C LYS A 81 -0.67 -0.13 1.95
N VAL A 82 0.21 -0.86 2.62
CA VAL A 82 -0.10 -2.19 3.17
C VAL A 82 -0.71 -1.97 4.56
N PRO A 83 -1.83 -2.66 4.90
CA PRO A 83 -2.38 -2.59 6.25
C PRO A 83 -1.41 -3.19 7.27
N ASP A 84 -1.55 -2.76 8.52
CA ASP A 84 -0.83 -3.37 9.64
C ASP A 84 -1.34 -4.80 9.91
N VAL A 85 -0.61 -5.53 10.75
CA VAL A 85 -0.95 -6.92 11.11
C VAL A 85 -2.23 -6.92 11.94
N SER A 86 -3.14 -7.86 11.68
CA SER A 86 -4.38 -7.95 12.47
C SER A 86 -4.10 -8.28 13.94
N LEU A 87 -4.98 -7.86 14.85
CA LEU A 87 -4.85 -8.17 16.27
C LEU A 87 -4.95 -9.68 16.52
N ALA A 88 -5.80 -10.40 15.78
CA ALA A 88 -5.84 -11.87 15.82
C ALA A 88 -4.45 -12.49 15.56
N GLU A 89 -3.80 -12.05 14.49
CA GLU A 89 -2.47 -12.55 14.11
C GLU A 89 -1.39 -12.12 15.11
N PHE A 90 -1.44 -10.88 15.59
CA PHE A 90 -0.55 -10.40 16.66
C PHE A 90 -0.66 -11.26 17.92
N LEU A 91 -1.88 -11.60 18.35
CA LEU A 91 -2.11 -12.44 19.54
C LEU A 91 -1.66 -13.88 19.30
N ALA A 92 -1.91 -14.45 18.12
CA ALA A 92 -1.46 -15.79 17.76
C ALA A 92 0.08 -15.91 17.86
N ARG A 93 0.81 -14.92 17.33
CA ARG A 93 2.27 -14.82 17.41
C ARG A 93 2.79 -14.67 18.84
N ARG A 94 2.06 -13.95 19.71
CA ARG A 94 2.42 -13.78 21.12
C ARG A 94 2.24 -15.06 21.93
N LYS A 95 1.21 -15.85 21.63
CA LYS A 95 0.92 -17.13 22.32
C LYS A 95 1.93 -18.22 22.01
N THR A 96 2.55 -18.18 20.84
CA THR A 96 3.55 -19.18 20.39
C THR A 96 4.93 -18.99 21.03
N GLY A 97 5.12 -17.99 21.90
CA GLY A 97 6.37 -17.82 22.66
C GLY A 97 7.57 -17.40 21.82
N THR A 98 7.37 -17.04 20.54
CA THR A 98 8.43 -16.47 19.71
C THR A 98 8.80 -15.10 20.28
N ARG A 99 9.81 -15.10 21.15
CA ARG A 99 10.41 -13.89 21.71
C ARG A 99 10.82 -13.00 20.55
N TRP A 100 10.34 -11.76 20.54
CA TRP A 100 10.75 -10.74 19.58
C TRP A 100 12.25 -10.46 19.75
N ASP A 101 13.10 -11.23 19.08
CA ASP A 101 14.50 -10.85 18.91
C ASP A 101 14.59 -10.00 17.64
N LEU A 102 14.26 -8.72 17.80
CA LEU A 102 14.40 -7.70 16.76
C LEU A 102 15.87 -7.27 16.67
N ARG A 103 16.73 -8.19 16.21
CA ARG A 103 17.98 -7.85 15.53
C ARG A 103 18.02 -8.62 14.22
N GLN A 104 18.57 -7.98 13.18
CA GLN A 104 18.84 -8.49 11.82
C GLN A 104 17.63 -8.32 10.88
N ARG A 105 17.71 -7.66 9.71
CA ARG A 105 18.83 -7.22 8.85
C ARG A 105 18.40 -6.01 8.03
#